data_AF-A0A958IZ19-F1
#
_entry.id   AF-A0A958IZ19-F1
#
_cell.length_a   1.000
_cell.length_b   1.000
_cell.length_c   1.000
_cell.angle_alpha   90.00
_cell.angle_beta   90.00
_cell.angle_gamma   90.00
#
_symmetry.space_group_name_H-M   'P 1'
#
loop_
_entity.id
_entity.type
_entity.pdbx_description
1 polymer ?
#
loop_
_entity_poly.entity_id
_entity_poly.type
_entity_poly.pdbx_seq_one_letter_code
_entity_poly.pdbx_strand_id
1 'polypeptide(L)'
;MQKTLPGNVLQKGLIICLLLIATAAVAGDWASWRGKHQNGVSDEKNLVSEWSQDGKNLIWTGDFTGRSTPIILNGRVYVIGRVGEGVSMQERVACFSAESGELLWDYRYNVRNTYVPFNRIGWASMVGDPESGNVYAMGGGGV
;
A
#
# COMPACT_ATOMS: atom_id res chain seq x y z
N MET A 1 54.70 -12.24 11.06
CA MET A 1 54.36 -12.13 9.62
C MET A 1 53.02 -11.42 9.50
N GLN A 2 53.03 -10.11 9.31
CA GLN A 2 51.82 -9.29 9.23
C GLN A 2 51.69 -8.82 7.78
N LYS A 3 50.84 -9.48 6.99
CA LYS A 3 50.58 -9.11 5.59
C LYS A 3 49.76 -7.83 5.59
N THR A 4 50.41 -6.69 5.38
CA THR A 4 49.76 -5.42 5.08
C THR A 4 49.03 -5.54 3.75
N LEU A 5 47.70 -5.47 3.77
CA LEU A 5 46.87 -5.38 2.57
C LEU A 5 47.18 -4.05 1.86
N PRO A 6 47.39 -4.02 0.54
CA PRO A 6 47.70 -2.80 -0.19
C PRO A 6 46.52 -1.81 -0.07
N GLY A 7 46.80 -0.56 0.30
CA GLY A 7 45.79 0.48 0.60
C GLY A 7 44.73 0.71 -0.48
N ASN A 8 45.01 0.30 -1.72
CA ASN A 8 44.06 0.36 -2.84
C ASN A 8 42.92 -0.66 -2.73
N VAL A 9 43.04 -1.73 -1.95
CA VAL A 9 41.99 -2.77 -1.81
C VAL A 9 40.90 -2.31 -0.85
N LEU A 10 41.26 -1.67 0.26
CA LEU A 10 40.30 -1.06 1.18
C LEU A 10 39.55 0.10 0.54
N GLN A 11 40.25 0.94 -0.24
CA GLN A 11 39.65 2.10 -0.92
C GLN A 11 38.72 1.67 -2.06
N LYS A 12 39.08 0.63 -2.84
CA LYS A 12 38.20 0.03 -3.85
C LYS A 12 37.00 -0.70 -3.24
N GLY A 13 37.19 -1.40 -2.11
CA GLY A 13 36.11 -2.06 -1.38
C GLY A 13 35.07 -1.08 -0.84
N LEU A 14 35.51 0.07 -0.31
CA LEU A 14 34.62 1.14 0.16
C LEU A 14 33.82 1.78 -0.97
N ILE A 15 34.43 1.98 -2.15
CA ILE A 15 33.77 2.50 -3.35
C ILE A 15 32.70 1.52 -3.88
N ILE A 16 32.99 0.21 -3.87
CA ILE A 16 32.03 -0.83 -4.26
C ILE A 16 30.86 -0.90 -3.27
N CYS A 17 31.11 -0.73 -1.97
CA CYS A 17 30.06 -0.70 -0.94
C CYS A 17 29.16 0.56 -1.06
N LEU A 18 29.73 1.72 -1.43
CA LEU A 18 28.96 2.94 -1.72
C LEU A 18 28.14 2.84 -3.02
N LEU A 19 28.65 2.13 -4.04
CA LEU A 19 27.92 1.86 -5.30
C LEU A 19 26.83 0.80 -5.15
N LEU A 20 26.92 -0.05 -4.12
CA LEU A 20 25.91 -1.06 -3.76
C LEU A 20 24.82 -0.53 -2.82
N ILE A 21 24.85 0.76 -2.46
CA ILE A 21 23.64 1.45 -1.99
C ILE A 21 22.73 1.53 -3.20
N ALA A 22 22.02 0.42 -3.39
CA ALA A 22 21.20 0.13 -4.53
C ALA A 22 20.25 1.29 -4.77
N THR A 23 20.10 1.61 -6.05
CA THR A 23 18.92 2.29 -6.59
C THR A 23 17.70 1.43 -6.27
N ALA A 24 17.24 1.45 -5.02
CA ALA A 24 15.89 1.02 -4.71
C ALA A 24 14.98 1.94 -5.52
N ALA A 25 14.25 1.36 -6.47
CA ALA A 25 13.23 2.10 -7.18
C ALA A 25 12.21 2.56 -6.14
N VAL A 26 12.24 3.85 -5.81
CA VAL A 26 11.25 4.45 -4.92
C VAL A 26 9.99 4.62 -5.76
N ALA A 27 9.07 3.66 -5.66
CA ALA A 27 7.75 3.80 -6.24
C ALA A 27 7.04 5.02 -5.62
N GLY A 28 6.36 5.81 -6.44
CA GLY A 28 5.64 6.98 -5.97
C GLY A 28 4.42 6.62 -5.11
N ASP A 29 4.12 7.46 -4.12
CA ASP A 29 2.88 7.32 -3.35
C ASP A 29 1.63 7.66 -4.18
N TRP A 30 0.53 7.00 -3.84
CA TRP A 30 -0.82 7.23 -4.37
C TRP A 30 -1.79 7.52 -3.22
N ALA A 31 -1.53 8.62 -2.51
CA ALA A 31 -2.17 8.92 -1.23
C ALA A 31 -3.65 9.33 -1.32
N SER A 32 -4.23 9.45 -2.51
CA SER A 32 -5.62 9.86 -2.73
C SER A 32 -6.25 9.11 -3.91
N TRP A 33 -7.58 9.08 -3.97
CA TRP A 33 -8.32 8.29 -4.98
C TRP A 33 -8.01 8.63 -6.45
N ARG A 34 -7.43 9.80 -6.74
CA ARG A 34 -7.01 10.23 -8.09
C ARG A 34 -5.50 10.48 -8.21
N GLY A 35 -4.72 10.01 -7.25
CA GLY A 35 -3.27 10.16 -7.21
C GLY A 35 -2.82 11.59 -6.93
N LYS A 36 -1.50 11.80 -6.89
CA LYS A 36 -0.89 13.08 -6.49
C LYS A 36 -1.37 14.31 -7.27
N HIS A 37 -1.70 14.12 -8.56
CA HIS A 37 -2.15 15.19 -9.45
C HIS A 37 -3.68 15.33 -9.51
N GLN A 38 -4.41 14.51 -8.75
CA GLN A 38 -5.87 14.47 -8.71
C GLN A 38 -6.53 14.29 -10.09
N ASN A 39 -5.84 13.64 -11.02
CA ASN A 39 -6.28 13.43 -12.40
C ASN A 39 -6.44 11.94 -12.78
N GLY A 40 -6.07 11.01 -11.89
CA GLY A 40 -6.15 9.57 -12.13
C GLY A 40 -5.04 9.03 -13.03
N VAL A 41 -3.97 9.80 -13.26
CA VAL A 41 -2.85 9.43 -14.15
C VAL A 41 -1.59 9.16 -13.33
N SER A 42 -0.92 8.05 -13.62
CA SER A 42 0.38 7.71 -13.04
C SER A 42 1.54 8.28 -13.85
N ASP A 43 2.57 8.75 -13.15
CA ASP A 43 3.82 9.24 -13.75
C ASP A 43 4.78 8.10 -14.09
N GLU A 44 4.52 6.89 -13.60
CA GLU A 44 5.38 5.73 -13.80
C GLU A 44 5.60 5.43 -15.29
N LYS A 45 6.81 4.99 -15.61
CA LYS A 45 7.27 4.67 -16.97
C LYS A 45 7.79 3.24 -17.01
N ASN A 46 8.05 2.73 -18.21
CA ASN A 46 8.58 1.38 -18.42
C ASN A 46 7.71 0.27 -17.80
N LEU A 47 6.39 0.48 -17.82
CA LEU A 47 5.42 -0.49 -17.33
C LEU A 47 5.43 -1.74 -18.20
N VAL A 48 5.08 -2.88 -17.60
CA VAL A 48 4.89 -4.14 -18.32
C VAL A 48 3.85 -3.97 -19.43
N SER A 49 4.12 -4.51 -20.61
CA SER A 49 3.23 -4.41 -21.77
C SER A 49 2.06 -5.41 -21.72
N GLU A 50 2.16 -6.42 -20.87
CA GLU A 50 1.20 -7.51 -20.75
C GLU A 50 1.03 -7.85 -19.27
N TRP A 51 -0.20 -8.14 -18.86
CA TRP A 51 -0.53 -8.54 -17.49
C TRP A 51 -1.74 -9.46 -17.52
N SER A 52 -1.79 -10.45 -16.62
CA SER A 52 -2.94 -11.34 -16.51
C SER A 52 -3.20 -11.76 -15.06
N GLN A 53 -4.48 -11.94 -14.74
CA GLN A 53 -4.93 -12.33 -13.40
C GLN A 53 -4.54 -13.78 -13.05
N ASP A 54 -4.26 -14.62 -14.05
CA ASP A 54 -3.84 -16.02 -13.89
C ASP A 54 -2.31 -16.18 -13.73
N GLY A 55 -1.52 -15.10 -13.77
CA GLY A 55 -0.14 -15.11 -13.28
C GLY A 55 0.88 -14.28 -14.04
N LYS A 56 0.61 -13.82 -15.27
CA LYS A 56 1.60 -13.05 -16.05
C LYS A 56 1.78 -11.66 -15.44
N ASN A 57 2.98 -11.38 -14.94
CA ASN A 57 3.33 -10.12 -14.25
C ASN A 57 2.40 -9.79 -13.05
N LEU A 58 1.69 -10.79 -12.51
CA LEU A 58 0.95 -10.66 -11.26
C LEU A 58 1.94 -10.85 -10.10
N ILE A 59 2.10 -9.84 -9.25
CA ILE A 59 2.99 -9.90 -8.08
C ILE A 59 2.29 -10.64 -6.94
N TRP A 60 1.07 -10.22 -6.60
CA TRP A 60 0.25 -10.83 -5.57
C TRP A 60 -1.23 -10.51 -5.80
N THR A 61 -2.09 -11.30 -5.15
CA THR A 61 -3.53 -11.07 -5.04
C THR A 61 -3.97 -11.33 -3.61
N GLY A 62 -5.05 -10.70 -3.17
CA GLY A 62 -5.58 -10.86 -1.82
C GLY A 62 -7.09 -10.75 -1.80
N ASP A 63 -7.74 -11.64 -1.05
CA ASP A 63 -9.19 -11.64 -0.89
C ASP A 63 -9.63 -10.49 0.02
N PHE A 64 -10.32 -9.51 -0.57
CA PHE A 64 -10.82 -8.37 0.17
C PHE A 64 -12.19 -7.90 -0.36
N THR A 65 -13.16 -7.73 0.53
CA THR A 65 -14.46 -7.15 0.17
C THR A 65 -14.41 -5.64 0.36
N GLY A 66 -13.91 -4.94 -0.67
CA GLY A 66 -13.82 -3.48 -0.73
C GLY A 66 -14.96 -2.84 -1.51
N ARG A 67 -15.05 -1.52 -1.44
CA ARG A 67 -15.96 -0.70 -2.26
C ARG A 67 -15.33 0.60 -2.74
N SER A 68 -14.30 1.07 -2.03
CA SER A 68 -13.59 2.32 -2.32
C SER A 68 -12.22 2.05 -2.94
N THR A 69 -11.68 3.03 -3.68
CA THR A 69 -10.34 2.94 -4.26
C THR A 69 -9.29 2.81 -3.16
N PRO A 70 -8.36 1.82 -3.24
CA PRO A 70 -7.24 1.74 -2.31
C PRO A 70 -6.27 2.91 -2.52
N ILE A 71 -5.52 3.24 -1.47
CA ILE A 71 -4.41 4.21 -1.55
C ILE A 71 -3.08 3.52 -1.26
N ILE A 72 -2.00 4.09 -1.78
CA ILE A 72 -0.64 3.64 -1.52
C ILE A 72 0.11 4.75 -0.81
N LEU A 73 0.69 4.46 0.34
CA LEU A 73 1.51 5.41 1.09
C LEU A 73 2.65 4.67 1.80
N ASN A 74 3.90 5.14 1.63
CA ASN A 74 5.07 4.60 2.33
C ASN A 74 5.22 3.07 2.16
N GLY A 75 5.07 2.58 0.92
CA GLY A 75 5.20 1.15 0.58
C GLY A 75 4.07 0.27 1.12
N ARG A 76 2.94 0.85 1.51
CA ARG A 76 1.78 0.14 2.08
C ARG A 76 0.52 0.43 1.27
N VAL A 77 -0.29 -0.61 1.07
CA VAL A 77 -1.62 -0.52 0.46
C VAL A 77 -2.65 -0.43 1.58
N TYR A 78 -3.48 0.60 1.56
CA TYR A 78 -4.56 0.78 2.50
C TYR A 78 -5.89 0.67 1.79
N VAL A 79 -6.82 -0.09 2.37
CA VAL A 79 -8.14 -0.32 1.79
C VAL A 79 -9.20 -0.40 2.89
N ILE A 80 -10.37 0.15 2.58
CA ILE A 80 -11.55 0.11 3.44
C ILE A 80 -12.61 -0.80 2.82
N GLY A 81 -13.31 -1.55 3.68
CA GLY A 81 -14.38 -2.43 3.25
C GLY A 81 -15.06 -3.11 4.42
N ARG A 82 -15.45 -4.37 4.23
CA ARG A 82 -16.14 -5.16 5.25
C ARG A 82 -15.59 -6.57 5.41
N VAL A 83 -15.99 -7.19 6.51
CA VAL A 83 -15.79 -8.61 6.81
C VAL A 83 -16.98 -9.14 7.61
N GLY A 84 -17.20 -10.45 7.55
CA GLY A 84 -18.33 -11.08 8.24
C GLY A 84 -19.66 -10.89 7.52
N GLU A 85 -20.71 -11.46 8.11
CA GLU A 85 -22.04 -11.55 7.51
C GLU A 85 -23.15 -11.35 8.56
N GLY A 86 -24.33 -10.93 8.11
CA GLY A 86 -25.49 -10.74 8.98
C GLY A 86 -25.18 -9.86 10.19
N VAL A 87 -25.48 -10.36 11.39
CA VAL A 87 -25.27 -9.64 12.66
C VAL A 87 -23.80 -9.50 13.07
N SER A 88 -22.90 -10.31 12.49
CA SER A 88 -21.45 -10.23 12.76
C SER A 88 -20.71 -9.38 11.73
N MET A 89 -21.44 -8.70 10.83
CA MET A 89 -20.83 -7.83 9.83
C MET A 89 -20.09 -6.65 10.49
N GLN A 90 -18.86 -6.45 10.05
CA GLN A 90 -17.98 -5.38 10.52
C GLN A 90 -17.47 -4.58 9.33
N GLU A 91 -17.25 -3.29 9.56
CA GLU A 91 -16.39 -2.47 8.73
C GLU A 91 -14.93 -2.74 9.10
N ARG A 92 -14.06 -2.64 8.11
CA ARG A 92 -12.62 -2.81 8.32
C ARG A 92 -11.80 -1.84 7.49
N VAL A 93 -10.71 -1.40 8.07
CA VAL A 93 -9.58 -0.81 7.35
C VAL A 93 -8.43 -1.81 7.46
N ALA A 94 -7.86 -2.19 6.33
CA ALA A 94 -6.74 -3.10 6.29
C ALA A 94 -5.54 -2.45 5.62
N CYS A 95 -4.36 -2.83 6.08
CA CYS A 95 -3.08 -2.40 5.53
C CYS A 95 -2.28 -3.61 5.10
N PHE A 96 -1.79 -3.57 3.87
CA PHE A 96 -0.97 -4.61 3.28
C PHE A 96 0.39 -4.05 2.89
N SER A 97 1.42 -4.90 2.86
CA SER A 97 2.67 -4.59 2.18
C SER A 97 2.40 -4.43 0.69
N ALA A 98 2.84 -3.33 0.08
CA ALA A 98 2.68 -3.12 -1.36
C ALA A 98 3.53 -4.10 -2.19
N GLU A 99 4.65 -4.56 -1.62
CA GLU A 99 5.58 -5.48 -2.30
C GLU A 99 5.08 -6.92 -2.28
N SER A 100 4.65 -7.42 -1.11
CA SER A 100 4.34 -8.84 -0.92
C SER A 100 2.85 -9.16 -0.85
N GLY A 101 1.98 -8.16 -0.62
CA GLY A 101 0.57 -8.38 -0.33
C GLY A 101 0.31 -8.93 1.08
N GLU A 102 1.33 -9.01 1.93
CA GLU A 102 1.19 -9.45 3.32
C GLU A 102 0.28 -8.50 4.10
N LEU A 103 -0.70 -9.03 4.84
CA LEU A 103 -1.53 -8.26 5.75
C LEU A 103 -0.71 -7.81 6.96
N LEU A 104 -0.42 -6.52 7.04
CA LEU A 104 0.35 -5.94 8.15
C LEU A 104 -0.54 -5.68 9.37
N TRP A 105 -1.76 -5.19 9.14
CA TRP A 105 -2.77 -5.03 10.18
C TRP A 105 -4.18 -4.92 9.60
N ASP A 106 -5.18 -5.21 10.43
CA ASP A 106 -6.60 -5.17 10.09
C ASP A 106 -7.42 -4.58 11.26
N TYR A 107 -7.84 -3.33 11.12
CA TYR A 107 -8.63 -2.64 12.12
C TYR A 107 -10.11 -2.81 11.81
N ARG A 108 -10.84 -3.47 12.70
CA ARG A 108 -12.25 -3.84 12.52
C ARG A 108 -13.13 -3.13 13.53
N TYR A 109 -14.28 -2.66 13.08
CA TYR A 109 -15.26 -2.03 13.94
C TYR A 109 -16.68 -2.45 13.56
N ASN A 110 -17.53 -2.55 14.57
CA ASN A 110 -18.90 -3.04 14.41
C ASN A 110 -19.74 -2.02 13.65
N VAL A 111 -20.43 -2.49 12.62
CA VAL A 111 -21.53 -1.74 12.01
C VAL A 111 -22.68 -1.80 13.01
N ARG A 112 -22.88 -0.73 13.77
CA ARG A 112 -24.04 -0.66 14.66
C ARG A 112 -25.28 -0.64 13.78
N ASN A 113 -26.28 -1.46 14.13
CA ASN A 113 -27.60 -1.49 13.49
C ASN A 113 -28.30 -0.13 13.62
N THR A 114 -27.89 0.80 12.76
CA THR A 114 -28.65 2.00 12.44
C THR A 114 -29.60 1.66 11.30
N TYR A 115 -30.61 2.47 11.05
CA TYR A 115 -31.54 2.28 9.92
C TYR A 115 -30.87 2.40 8.53
N VAL A 116 -29.54 2.56 8.47
CA VAL A 116 -28.77 2.57 7.23
C VAL A 116 -28.34 1.13 6.93
N PRO A 117 -29.01 0.42 6.00
CA PRO A 117 -28.54 -0.89 5.58
C PRO A 117 -27.17 -0.76 4.91
N PHE A 118 -26.34 -1.78 5.05
CA PHE A 118 -24.98 -1.84 4.51
C PHE A 118 -24.85 -1.34 3.06
N ASN A 119 -25.78 -1.75 2.19
CA ASN A 119 -25.78 -1.39 0.78
C ASN A 119 -25.90 0.14 0.55
N ARG A 120 -26.34 0.91 1.56
CA ARG A 120 -26.45 2.37 1.57
C ARG A 120 -25.32 3.09 2.32
N ILE A 121 -24.38 2.35 2.91
CA ILE A 121 -23.18 2.98 3.48
C ILE A 121 -22.30 3.46 2.31
N GLY A 122 -22.07 4.77 2.26
CA GLY A 122 -21.12 5.40 1.36
C GLY A 122 -19.76 5.48 2.03
N TRP A 123 -18.85 4.57 1.69
CA TRP A 123 -17.46 4.68 2.10
C TRP A 123 -16.71 5.64 1.18
N ALA A 124 -16.20 6.72 1.74
CA ALA A 124 -15.25 7.55 1.02
C ALA A 124 -13.95 6.76 0.79
N SER A 125 -13.27 7.04 -0.31
CA SER A 125 -11.87 6.62 -0.44
C SER A 125 -11.04 7.23 0.68
N MET A 126 -10.11 6.44 1.19
CA MET A 126 -9.17 6.87 2.19
C MET A 126 -8.26 7.98 1.62
N VAL A 127 -7.66 8.77 2.51
CA VAL A 127 -6.66 9.78 2.15
C VAL A 127 -5.46 9.61 3.07
N GLY A 128 -4.28 9.55 2.48
CA GLY A 128 -3.00 9.60 3.18
C GLY A 128 -2.44 11.01 3.17
N ASP A 129 -1.75 11.38 4.24
CA ASP A 129 -0.89 12.56 4.32
C ASP A 129 0.56 12.12 4.11
N PRO A 130 1.19 12.43 2.95
CA PRO A 130 2.58 12.06 2.69
C PRO A 130 3.60 12.71 3.63
N GLU A 131 3.29 13.88 4.21
CA GLU A 131 4.21 14.57 5.11
C GLU A 131 4.23 13.90 6.49
N SER A 132 3.05 13.58 7.03
CA SER A 132 2.94 12.99 8.37
C SER A 132 2.94 11.46 8.37
N GLY A 133 2.67 10.82 7.24
CA GLY A 133 2.46 9.38 7.11
C GLY A 133 1.11 8.88 7.64
N ASN A 134 0.21 9.79 8.05
CA ASN A 134 -1.10 9.42 8.57
C ASN A 134 -2.05 9.01 7.46
N VAL A 135 -3.03 8.19 7.81
CA VAL A 135 -4.07 7.73 6.91
C VAL A 135 -5.42 7.93 7.57
N TYR A 136 -6.33 8.57 6.83
CA TYR A 136 -7.67 8.92 7.28
C TYR A 136 -8.69 8.12 6.49
N ALA A 137 -9.66 7.54 7.18
CA ALA A 137 -10.72 6.72 6.61
C ALA A 137 -12.06 7.17 7.18
N MET A 138 -13.09 7.31 6.35
CA MET A 138 -14.43 7.65 6.82
C MET A 138 -15.34 6.43 6.64
N GLY A 139 -15.74 5.84 7.77
CA GLY A 139 -16.70 4.74 7.84
C GLY A 139 -18.09 5.20 8.27
N GLY A 140 -19.01 4.25 8.44
CA GLY A 140 -20.33 4.49 9.00
C GLY A 140 -20.31 5.03 10.43
N GLY A 141 -19.21 4.84 11.16
CA GLY A 141 -18.98 5.36 12.51
C GLY A 141 -18.35 6.75 12.59
N GLY A 142 -17.93 7.35 11.46
CA GLY A 142 -17.15 8.59 11.43
C GLY A 142 -15.72 8.40 10.89
N VAL A 143 -14.85 9.38 11.18
CA VAL A 143 -13.40 9.36 10.86
C VAL A 143 -12.62 8.75 12.01
#